data_AF-A0A0M0K1B1-F1
#
_entry.id   AF-A0A0M0K1B1-F1
#
_cell.length_a   1.000
_cell.length_b   1.000
_cell.length_c   1.000
_cell.angle_alpha   90.00
_cell.angle_beta   90.00
_cell.angle_gamma   90.00
#
_symmetry.space_group_name_H-M   'P 1'
#
loop_
_entity.id
_entity.type
_entity.pdbx_description
1 polymer ?
#
loop_
_entity_poly.entity_id
_entity_poly.type
_entity_poly.pdbx_seq_one_letter_code
_entity_poly.pdbx_strand_id
1 'polypeptide(L)'
;MQTAKGSMADSLVVFLKDCDDPLDLDQFVRFRASNARGSERFISELKSLVTGTHSSQDAALGFNTKVPPSVVRSGFAKGLPAIVAEFEGYAGEHAEEAKECMRYVLYERAGSSGKTFQHGLTRDIGRNGERLADFVSHPYARMARLDEAHVAALRIYTTAAHKVLNEPLRDVASTAAHPFPVTVAFLRDAIGKLRVVGADEDSRKVVTKLDLWRGLRDMQPSDSFLQHGGTELAPMSTTTKLEAALLDSAAPTSLLVKLRTDSFVERGASIQFLSAFPAEEEVLYPPLTFLRPTGKSTTIVHEGRSITVVEVLPSYEAGSTSQALTLSQIWKVYRIMKAVESGLAELTAFLMETFFFLGAALFLFGCLLYDAGDRQAEMIGMVVNPATINHIWLMGCFFYTIGPAYSFLYSGHSFDNLAYTFCGCLFICGTFAFYVTALTPDAYDHVDAYAGATFYLVGCVGYIYLDSKFFRSLPPNVTWMRINQALSVLGDVLFLSGSIGFEPAFEELGYPWNLVGIYGFICGSLTIIVAQSWKMLRLLSSAQIHESLGERSA
;
A
#
# COMPACT_ATOMS: atom_id res chain seq x y z
N MET A 1 22.00 34.76 -26.98
CA MET A 1 21.60 34.18 -28.28
C MET A 1 22.85 33.60 -28.94
N GLN A 2 23.12 32.33 -28.67
CA GLN A 2 24.08 31.51 -29.43
C GLN A 2 23.30 30.24 -29.78
N THR A 3 22.83 30.20 -31.02
CA THR A 3 22.17 29.05 -31.62
C THR A 3 23.23 28.01 -31.93
N ALA A 4 23.40 27.04 -31.01
CA ALA A 4 24.20 25.86 -31.29
C ALA A 4 23.49 25.07 -32.40
N LYS A 5 24.14 24.99 -33.58
CA LYS A 5 23.81 24.06 -34.65
C LYS A 5 24.19 22.65 -34.21
N GLY A 6 23.40 22.03 -33.34
CA GLY A 6 23.41 20.59 -33.08
C GLY A 6 22.23 19.94 -33.78
N SER A 7 22.38 18.71 -34.28
CA SER A 7 21.25 17.97 -34.85
C SER A 7 20.20 17.66 -33.77
N MET A 8 18.96 17.35 -34.16
CA MET A 8 17.92 16.90 -33.21
C MET A 8 18.41 15.70 -32.39
N ALA A 9 19.23 14.84 -33.00
CA ALA A 9 19.88 13.71 -32.34
C ALA A 9 20.82 14.17 -31.23
N ASP A 10 21.64 15.20 -31.45
CA ASP A 10 22.60 15.67 -30.44
C ASP A 10 21.90 16.26 -29.20
N SER A 11 20.77 16.96 -29.38
CA SER A 11 20.01 17.55 -28.28
C SER A 11 19.18 16.51 -27.51
N LEU A 12 18.63 15.49 -28.19
CA LEU A 12 18.01 14.34 -27.53
C LEU A 12 19.06 13.51 -26.79
N VAL A 13 20.23 13.25 -27.39
CA VAL A 13 21.32 12.45 -26.79
C VAL A 13 21.88 13.10 -25.53
N VAL A 14 21.94 14.43 -25.45
CA VAL A 14 22.35 15.11 -24.21
C VAL A 14 21.34 14.93 -23.07
N PHE A 15 20.04 14.83 -23.37
CA PHE A 15 18.98 14.59 -22.37
C PHE A 15 18.74 13.09 -22.10
N LEU A 16 19.01 12.24 -23.08
CA LEU A 16 18.94 10.77 -23.03
C LEU A 16 20.27 10.12 -22.64
N LYS A 17 21.28 10.91 -22.21
CA LYS A 17 22.62 10.41 -21.89
C LYS A 17 22.65 9.40 -20.72
N ASP A 18 21.58 9.36 -19.94
CA ASP A 18 21.34 8.42 -18.84
C ASP A 18 20.38 7.27 -19.24
N CYS A 19 20.00 7.15 -20.52
CA CYS A 19 19.18 6.05 -21.02
C CYS A 19 20.07 4.95 -21.59
N ASP A 20 19.92 3.73 -21.07
CA ASP A 20 20.70 2.55 -21.44
C ASP A 20 20.44 2.04 -22.89
N ASP A 21 19.66 2.75 -23.71
CA ASP A 21 19.21 2.31 -25.04
C ASP A 21 19.75 3.22 -26.16
N PRO A 22 20.67 2.74 -27.01
CA PRO A 22 21.27 3.52 -28.10
C PRO A 22 20.28 3.63 -29.27
N LEU A 23 19.46 4.68 -29.28
CA LEU A 23 18.63 5.02 -30.43
C LEU A 23 19.48 5.48 -31.62
N ASP A 24 19.27 4.87 -32.79
CA ASP A 24 19.64 5.46 -34.09
C ASP A 24 18.61 6.55 -34.46
N LEU A 25 18.69 7.68 -33.75
CA LEU A 25 17.81 8.84 -33.88
C LEU A 25 17.74 9.37 -35.32
N ASP A 26 18.79 9.15 -36.10
CA ASP A 26 18.90 9.58 -37.49
C ASP A 26 18.00 8.75 -38.43
N GLN A 27 17.76 7.48 -38.10
CA GLN A 27 16.82 6.61 -38.82
C GLN A 27 15.36 6.99 -38.54
N PHE A 28 15.05 7.38 -37.31
CA PHE A 28 13.69 7.75 -36.88
C PHE A 28 13.19 9.05 -37.52
N VAL A 29 14.05 10.07 -37.61
CA VAL A 29 13.75 11.33 -38.32
C VAL A 29 13.51 11.07 -39.81
N ARG A 30 14.31 10.20 -40.43
CA ARG A 30 14.18 9.83 -41.86
C ARG A 30 12.96 8.96 -42.16
N PHE A 31 12.57 8.05 -41.27
CA PHE A 31 11.45 7.12 -41.49
C PHE A 31 10.08 7.82 -41.57
N ARG A 32 9.91 9.01 -40.98
CA ARG A 32 8.61 9.72 -40.93
C ARG A 32 8.51 10.99 -41.78
N ALA A 33 9.59 11.47 -42.40
CA ALA A 33 9.50 12.50 -43.44
C ALA A 33 8.66 12.04 -44.64
N SER A 34 8.55 10.72 -44.87
CA SER A 34 7.74 10.11 -45.93
C SER A 34 6.23 10.05 -45.63
N ASN A 35 5.82 10.00 -44.35
CA ASN A 35 4.41 9.78 -43.96
C ASN A 35 3.64 11.05 -43.58
N ALA A 36 4.25 12.23 -43.65
CA ALA A 36 3.67 13.50 -43.18
C ALA A 36 3.22 14.45 -44.30
N ARG A 37 2.74 13.94 -45.44
CA ARG A 37 1.99 14.76 -46.40
C ARG A 37 0.50 14.72 -46.04
N GLY A 38 0.09 15.54 -45.07
CA GLY A 38 -1.30 15.62 -44.63
C GLY A 38 -1.61 16.89 -43.84
N SER A 39 -2.07 17.91 -44.58
CA SER A 39 -2.77 19.16 -44.19
C SER A 39 -2.27 19.97 -42.98
N GLU A 40 -1.62 21.08 -43.28
CA GLU A 40 -1.63 22.30 -42.47
C GLU A 40 -3.07 22.82 -42.35
N ARG A 41 -3.69 22.70 -41.16
CA ARG A 41 -4.93 23.43 -40.82
C ARG A 41 -4.84 23.91 -39.38
N PHE A 42 -4.91 25.24 -39.24
CA PHE A 42 -5.16 26.05 -38.04
C PHE A 42 -4.95 25.37 -36.67
N ILE A 43 -3.91 25.83 -35.96
CA ILE A 43 -3.61 25.51 -34.56
C ILE A 43 -4.80 25.96 -33.71
N SER A 44 -5.72 25.04 -33.40
CA SER A 44 -6.67 25.20 -32.31
C SER A 44 -5.89 25.24 -30.99
N GLU A 45 -6.42 25.93 -29.98
CA GLU A 45 -5.83 26.04 -28.63
C GLU A 45 -5.26 24.69 -28.14
N LEU A 46 -3.96 24.67 -27.83
CA LEU A 46 -3.27 23.49 -27.31
C LEU A 46 -3.95 22.99 -26.03
N LYS A 47 -4.16 21.68 -25.91
CA LYS A 47 -4.71 21.10 -24.68
C LYS A 47 -3.62 21.08 -23.60
N SER A 48 -3.98 21.55 -22.41
CA SER A 48 -3.13 21.36 -21.23
C SER A 48 -3.32 19.96 -20.66
N LEU A 49 -2.25 19.40 -20.08
CA LEU A 49 -2.33 18.13 -19.37
C LEU A 49 -3.41 18.19 -18.27
N VAL A 50 -4.46 17.40 -18.44
CA VAL A 50 -5.55 17.28 -17.46
C VAL A 50 -5.07 16.43 -16.29
N THR A 51 -5.12 17.00 -15.09
CA THR A 51 -4.80 16.34 -13.82
C THR A 51 -5.92 16.62 -12.83
N GLY A 52 -6.07 15.78 -11.79
CA GLY A 52 -7.11 15.97 -10.76
C GLY A 52 -7.14 17.38 -10.17
N THR A 53 -8.34 17.91 -9.94
CA THR A 53 -8.58 19.28 -9.43
C THR A 53 -8.00 19.50 -8.04
N HIS A 54 -7.83 18.43 -7.25
CA HIS A 54 -7.18 18.44 -5.95
C HIS A 54 -6.06 17.40 -5.93
N SER A 55 -5.10 17.51 -6.86
CA SER A 55 -4.08 16.48 -7.18
C SER A 55 -3.61 15.62 -6.00
N SER A 56 -3.13 16.21 -4.90
CA SER A 56 -2.69 15.45 -3.72
C SER A 56 -3.82 14.76 -2.94
N GLN A 57 -4.99 15.38 -2.81
CA GLN A 57 -6.16 14.81 -2.13
C GLN A 57 -6.81 13.71 -2.98
N ASP A 58 -6.89 13.91 -4.30
CA ASP A 58 -7.41 12.92 -5.24
C ASP A 58 -6.54 11.66 -5.21
N ALA A 59 -5.21 11.80 -5.18
CA ALA A 59 -4.28 10.69 -5.01
C ALA A 59 -4.50 9.94 -3.68
N ALA A 60 -4.84 10.66 -2.61
CA ALA A 60 -5.10 10.08 -1.28
C ALA A 60 -6.42 9.28 -1.21
N LEU A 61 -7.35 9.46 -2.15
CA LEU A 61 -8.60 8.67 -2.20
C LEU A 61 -8.36 7.24 -2.69
N GLY A 62 -7.27 6.97 -3.40
CA GLY A 62 -6.82 5.64 -3.82
C GLY A 62 -7.70 4.90 -4.82
N PHE A 63 -9.00 5.21 -4.92
CA PHE A 63 -9.96 4.69 -5.90
C PHE A 63 -11.24 5.55 -5.93
N ASN A 64 -11.67 6.03 -7.11
CA ASN A 64 -12.90 6.82 -7.23
C ASN A 64 -13.69 6.51 -8.51
N THR A 65 -14.67 5.61 -8.39
CA THR A 65 -15.62 5.27 -9.47
C THR A 65 -17.00 5.93 -9.29
N LYS A 66 -17.13 6.87 -8.33
CA LYS A 66 -18.38 7.59 -8.04
C LYS A 66 -19.56 6.64 -7.73
N VAL A 67 -19.28 5.46 -7.18
CA VAL A 67 -20.29 4.49 -6.68
C VAL A 67 -20.02 4.09 -5.23
N PRO A 68 -21.04 3.65 -4.47
CA PRO A 68 -20.85 3.17 -3.10
C PRO A 68 -19.89 1.96 -3.04
N PRO A 69 -19.01 1.85 -2.01
CA PRO A 69 -18.10 0.71 -1.85
C PRO A 69 -18.79 -0.67 -1.76
N SER A 70 -20.06 -0.72 -1.37
CA SER A 70 -20.86 -1.95 -1.37
C SER A 70 -21.10 -2.51 -2.77
N VAL A 71 -21.26 -1.65 -3.78
CA VAL A 71 -21.44 -2.06 -5.19
C VAL A 71 -20.19 -2.79 -5.67
N VAL A 72 -19.03 -2.20 -5.42
CA VAL A 72 -17.73 -2.78 -5.80
C VAL A 72 -17.47 -4.09 -5.07
N ARG A 73 -17.69 -4.16 -3.75
CA ARG A 73 -17.54 -5.40 -2.96
C ARG A 73 -18.45 -6.53 -3.45
N SER A 74 -19.71 -6.22 -3.75
CA SER A 74 -20.66 -7.20 -4.33
C SER A 74 -20.20 -7.67 -5.71
N GLY A 75 -19.67 -6.77 -6.53
CA GLY A 75 -19.08 -7.10 -7.83
C GLY A 75 -17.85 -8.01 -7.72
N PHE A 76 -16.94 -7.72 -6.79
CA PHE A 76 -15.78 -8.58 -6.52
C PHE A 76 -16.19 -10.01 -6.17
N ALA A 77 -17.18 -10.16 -5.29
CA ALA A 77 -17.69 -11.49 -4.90
C ALA A 77 -18.27 -12.28 -6.09
N LYS A 78 -18.77 -11.58 -7.11
CA LYS A 78 -19.31 -12.21 -8.34
C LYS A 78 -18.22 -12.54 -9.36
N GLY A 79 -17.04 -11.94 -9.30
CA GLY A 79 -15.93 -12.24 -10.22
C GLY A 79 -16.21 -11.86 -11.68
N LEU A 80 -15.80 -12.74 -12.61
CA LEU A 80 -15.91 -12.53 -14.05
C LEU A 80 -17.34 -12.23 -14.54
N PRO A 81 -18.41 -12.90 -14.03
CA PRO A 81 -19.79 -12.51 -14.32
C PRO A 81 -20.13 -11.04 -14.11
N ALA A 82 -19.53 -10.36 -13.13
CA ALA A 82 -19.77 -8.92 -12.93
C ALA A 82 -19.15 -8.08 -14.04
N ILE A 83 -17.94 -8.41 -14.49
CA ILE A 83 -17.30 -7.76 -15.63
C ILE A 83 -18.18 -7.94 -16.88
N VAL A 84 -18.64 -9.17 -17.15
CA VAL A 84 -19.52 -9.45 -18.29
C VAL A 84 -20.79 -8.60 -18.24
N ALA A 85 -21.42 -8.50 -17.06
CA ALA A 85 -22.63 -7.71 -16.90
C ALA A 85 -22.41 -6.21 -17.15
N GLU A 86 -21.27 -5.64 -16.74
CA GLU A 86 -20.94 -4.23 -17.01
C GLU A 86 -20.79 -3.96 -18.51
N PHE A 87 -20.07 -4.82 -19.24
CA PHE A 87 -19.88 -4.67 -20.68
C PHE A 87 -21.15 -4.91 -21.48
N GLU A 88 -21.91 -5.97 -21.19
CA GLU A 88 -23.15 -6.25 -21.90
C GLU A 88 -24.22 -5.18 -21.63
N GLY A 89 -24.25 -4.61 -20.41
CA GLY A 89 -25.13 -3.51 -20.03
C GLY A 89 -24.71 -2.13 -20.53
N TYR A 90 -23.49 -1.97 -21.05
CA TYR A 90 -23.00 -0.68 -21.52
C TYR A 90 -23.64 -0.27 -22.86
N ALA A 91 -24.15 0.97 -22.90
CA ALA A 91 -24.84 1.55 -24.05
C ALA A 91 -24.30 2.95 -24.43
N GLY A 92 -23.08 3.28 -23.97
CA GLY A 92 -22.42 4.55 -24.29
C GLY A 92 -21.71 4.55 -25.66
N GLU A 93 -20.93 5.60 -25.91
CA GLU A 93 -20.08 5.68 -27.08
C GLU A 93 -19.07 4.52 -27.09
N HIS A 94 -18.77 3.97 -28.27
CA HIS A 94 -17.92 2.79 -28.44
C HIS A 94 -18.42 1.48 -27.79
N ALA A 95 -19.70 1.37 -27.40
CA ALA A 95 -20.22 0.18 -26.72
C ALA A 95 -20.03 -1.13 -27.51
N GLU A 96 -20.27 -1.13 -28.81
CA GLU A 96 -20.09 -2.34 -29.64
C GLU A 96 -18.62 -2.77 -29.74
N GLU A 97 -17.70 -1.80 -29.82
CA GLU A 97 -16.26 -2.10 -29.83
C GLU A 97 -15.78 -2.62 -28.47
N ALA A 98 -16.28 -2.04 -27.37
CA ALA A 98 -15.98 -2.49 -26.02
C ALA A 98 -16.48 -3.92 -25.76
N LYS A 99 -17.72 -4.24 -26.17
CA LYS A 99 -18.30 -5.60 -26.09
C LYS A 99 -17.54 -6.60 -26.94
N GLU A 100 -17.17 -6.22 -28.16
CA GLU A 100 -16.35 -7.06 -29.04
C GLU A 100 -14.99 -7.36 -28.42
N CYS A 101 -14.30 -6.33 -27.89
CA CYS A 101 -13.03 -6.49 -27.18
C CYS A 101 -13.14 -7.43 -25.97
N MET A 102 -14.19 -7.29 -25.17
CA MET A 102 -14.46 -8.22 -24.07
C MET A 102 -14.64 -9.66 -24.59
N ARG A 103 -15.55 -9.87 -25.55
CA ARG A 103 -15.85 -11.20 -26.08
C ARG A 103 -14.62 -11.87 -26.70
N TYR A 104 -13.77 -11.10 -27.39
CA TYR A 104 -12.50 -11.57 -27.90
C TYR A 104 -11.62 -12.13 -26.77
N VAL A 105 -11.40 -11.34 -25.71
CA VAL A 105 -10.56 -11.76 -24.57
C VAL A 105 -11.11 -12.99 -23.86
N LEU A 106 -12.44 -13.07 -23.70
CA LEU A 106 -13.06 -14.13 -22.92
C LEU A 106 -13.19 -15.45 -23.69
N TYR A 107 -13.47 -15.41 -24.99
CA TYR A 107 -13.96 -16.58 -25.73
C TYR A 107 -13.08 -17.00 -26.92
N GLU A 108 -12.35 -16.07 -27.51
CA GLU A 108 -11.53 -16.35 -28.68
C GLU A 108 -10.11 -16.81 -28.31
N ARG A 109 -9.31 -17.15 -29.33
CA ARG A 109 -7.90 -17.52 -29.16
C ARG A 109 -7.05 -16.29 -29.47
N ALA A 110 -6.00 -16.06 -28.68
CA ALA A 110 -5.01 -15.03 -28.94
C ALA A 110 -4.47 -15.16 -30.37
N GLY A 111 -4.56 -14.09 -31.17
CA GLY A 111 -4.15 -14.06 -32.58
C GLY A 111 -5.19 -14.58 -33.59
N SER A 112 -6.41 -15.00 -33.18
CA SER A 112 -7.46 -15.45 -34.11
C SER A 112 -8.07 -14.35 -34.98
N SER A 113 -7.91 -13.09 -34.58
CA SER A 113 -8.58 -11.96 -35.22
C SER A 113 -7.61 -11.16 -36.08
N GLY A 114 -7.94 -11.00 -37.36
CA GLY A 114 -7.23 -10.11 -38.28
C GLY A 114 -7.61 -8.62 -38.16
N LYS A 115 -8.37 -8.23 -37.12
CA LYS A 115 -8.78 -6.84 -36.91
C LYS A 115 -7.55 -6.00 -36.54
N THR A 116 -7.35 -4.91 -37.28
CA THR A 116 -6.29 -3.92 -37.03
C THR A 116 -6.82 -2.77 -36.19
N PHE A 117 -5.98 -2.29 -35.28
CA PHE A 117 -6.23 -1.17 -34.37
C PHE A 117 -5.33 0.02 -34.75
N GLN A 118 -5.07 0.90 -33.79
CA GLN A 118 -4.28 2.12 -33.99
C GLN A 118 -2.94 1.78 -34.66
N HIS A 119 -2.53 2.61 -35.62
CA HIS A 119 -1.27 2.44 -36.36
C HIS A 119 -1.14 1.11 -37.13
N GLY A 120 -2.26 0.41 -37.39
CA GLY A 120 -2.27 -0.86 -38.11
C GLY A 120 -1.89 -2.06 -37.25
N LEU A 121 -1.82 -1.90 -35.91
CA LEU A 121 -1.45 -2.97 -35.00
C LEU A 121 -2.53 -4.06 -34.97
N THR A 122 -2.12 -5.31 -35.10
CA THR A 122 -2.99 -6.47 -34.87
C THR A 122 -2.76 -6.98 -33.45
N ARG A 123 -3.85 -7.32 -32.76
CA ARG A 123 -3.77 -7.89 -31.41
C ARG A 123 -3.14 -9.28 -31.41
N ASP A 124 -2.43 -9.59 -30.33
CA ASP A 124 -1.80 -10.87 -30.01
C ASP A 124 -0.83 -11.36 -31.11
N ILE A 125 -0.16 -10.45 -31.83
CA ILE A 125 0.94 -10.82 -32.74
C ILE A 125 2.00 -11.58 -31.95
N GLY A 126 2.42 -12.74 -32.48
CA GLY A 126 3.43 -13.60 -31.86
C GLY A 126 2.89 -14.56 -30.80
N ARG A 127 1.58 -14.59 -30.57
CA ARG A 127 0.91 -15.55 -29.67
C ARG A 127 0.54 -16.84 -30.40
N ASN A 128 0.39 -17.91 -29.62
CA ASN A 128 0.19 -19.29 -30.09
C ASN A 128 -1.26 -19.78 -29.90
N GLY A 129 -2.25 -18.89 -29.94
CA GLY A 129 -3.65 -19.28 -29.78
C GLY A 129 -4.09 -19.55 -28.34
N GLU A 130 -3.39 -18.96 -27.37
CA GLU A 130 -3.73 -19.00 -25.94
C GLU A 130 -5.17 -18.53 -25.69
N ARG A 131 -5.84 -19.17 -24.74
CA ARG A 131 -7.15 -18.76 -24.21
C ARG A 131 -6.98 -18.07 -22.86
N LEU A 132 -8.04 -17.46 -22.35
CA LEU A 132 -8.03 -16.79 -21.04
C LEU A 132 -7.43 -17.67 -19.92
N ALA A 133 -7.80 -18.95 -19.87
CA ALA A 133 -7.29 -19.91 -18.90
C ALA A 133 -5.76 -20.09 -18.96
N ASP A 134 -5.15 -19.99 -20.15
CA ASP A 134 -3.70 -20.08 -20.31
C ASP A 134 -3.02 -18.86 -19.67
N PHE A 135 -3.58 -17.66 -19.85
CA PHE A 135 -3.10 -16.44 -19.19
C PHE A 135 -3.27 -16.49 -17.66
N VAL A 136 -4.36 -17.08 -17.16
CA VAL A 136 -4.55 -17.36 -15.73
C VAL A 136 -3.51 -18.35 -15.22
N SER A 137 -3.14 -19.34 -16.03
CA SER A 137 -2.13 -20.32 -15.66
C SER A 137 -0.70 -19.80 -15.71
N HIS A 138 -0.47 -18.61 -16.29
CA HIS A 138 0.85 -18.04 -16.48
C HIS A 138 1.61 -17.90 -15.14
N PRO A 139 2.93 -18.18 -15.07
CA PRO A 139 3.69 -18.13 -13.83
C PRO A 139 3.55 -16.81 -13.06
N TYR A 140 3.55 -15.68 -13.77
CA TYR A 140 3.37 -14.36 -13.17
C TYR A 140 1.94 -14.13 -12.62
N ALA A 141 0.90 -14.63 -13.30
CA ALA A 141 -0.46 -14.56 -12.78
C ALA A 141 -0.62 -15.39 -11.51
N ARG A 142 -0.03 -16.61 -11.48
CA ARG A 142 -0.02 -17.47 -10.29
C ARG A 142 0.76 -16.87 -9.14
N MET A 143 1.94 -16.30 -9.41
CA MET A 143 2.77 -15.63 -8.40
C MET A 143 2.02 -14.47 -7.75
N ALA A 144 1.34 -13.65 -8.57
CA ALA A 144 0.52 -12.53 -8.13
C ALA A 144 -0.86 -12.95 -7.59
N ARG A 145 -1.20 -14.25 -7.60
CA ARG A 145 -2.52 -14.76 -7.16
C ARG A 145 -3.68 -14.05 -7.87
N LEU A 146 -3.53 -13.89 -9.19
CA LEU A 146 -4.58 -13.32 -10.03
C LEU A 146 -5.63 -14.38 -10.35
N ASP A 147 -6.86 -14.12 -9.95
CA ASP A 147 -8.02 -14.89 -10.42
C ASP A 147 -8.41 -14.51 -11.86
N GLU A 148 -9.29 -15.31 -12.47
CA GLU A 148 -9.75 -15.13 -13.86
C GLU A 148 -10.29 -13.71 -14.14
N ALA A 149 -11.01 -13.11 -13.21
CA ALA A 149 -11.52 -11.74 -13.35
C ALA A 149 -10.42 -10.67 -13.43
N HIS A 150 -9.32 -10.84 -12.69
CA HIS A 150 -8.17 -9.92 -12.74
C HIS A 150 -7.49 -10.00 -14.12
N VAL A 151 -7.26 -11.23 -14.59
CA VAL A 151 -6.64 -11.49 -15.89
C VAL A 151 -7.53 -10.93 -17.00
N ALA A 152 -8.83 -11.17 -16.95
CA ALA A 152 -9.78 -10.62 -17.91
C ALA A 152 -9.75 -9.08 -17.90
N ALA A 153 -9.85 -8.43 -16.73
CA ALA A 153 -9.83 -6.97 -16.63
C ALA A 153 -8.55 -6.35 -17.24
N LEU A 154 -7.38 -6.93 -16.94
CA LEU A 154 -6.11 -6.47 -17.50
C LEU A 154 -6.03 -6.69 -19.02
N ARG A 155 -6.40 -7.88 -19.51
CA ARG A 155 -6.40 -8.16 -20.96
C ARG A 155 -7.35 -7.24 -21.71
N ILE A 156 -8.58 -7.07 -21.21
CA ILE A 156 -9.59 -6.19 -21.81
C ILE A 156 -9.08 -4.75 -21.83
N TYR A 157 -8.48 -4.27 -20.74
CA TYR A 157 -7.91 -2.92 -20.68
C TYR A 157 -6.94 -2.66 -21.83
N THR A 158 -6.05 -3.60 -22.16
CA THR A 158 -5.06 -3.40 -23.24
C THR A 158 -5.65 -3.36 -24.66
N THR A 159 -6.96 -3.54 -24.83
CA THR A 159 -7.62 -3.45 -26.14
C THR A 159 -8.15 -2.03 -26.41
N ALA A 160 -8.98 -1.84 -27.44
CA ALA A 160 -9.68 -0.57 -27.64
C ALA A 160 -10.62 -0.18 -26.48
N ALA A 161 -10.96 -1.12 -25.59
CA ALA A 161 -11.80 -0.88 -24.42
C ALA A 161 -11.16 0.06 -23.36
N HIS A 162 -9.85 0.34 -23.39
CA HIS A 162 -9.26 1.33 -22.47
C HIS A 162 -9.94 2.70 -22.54
N LYS A 163 -10.50 3.09 -23.71
CA LYS A 163 -11.16 4.39 -23.89
C LYS A 163 -12.36 4.53 -22.95
N VAL A 164 -13.29 3.59 -23.03
CA VAL A 164 -14.52 3.60 -22.21
C VAL A 164 -14.26 3.36 -20.72
N LEU A 165 -13.08 2.82 -20.38
CA LEU A 165 -12.62 2.65 -18.99
C LEU A 165 -11.91 3.90 -18.44
N ASN A 166 -11.17 4.64 -19.28
CA ASN A 166 -10.36 5.77 -18.85
C ASN A 166 -11.13 7.09 -18.88
N GLU A 167 -11.94 7.32 -19.91
CA GLU A 167 -12.60 8.61 -20.15
C GLU A 167 -13.51 9.04 -18.99
N PRO A 168 -14.39 8.19 -18.42
CA PRO A 168 -15.26 8.61 -17.32
C PRO A 168 -14.49 8.91 -16.01
N LEU A 169 -13.27 8.36 -15.84
CA LEU A 169 -12.38 8.69 -14.71
C LEU A 169 -11.72 10.06 -14.91
N ARG A 170 -11.44 10.44 -16.16
CA ARG A 170 -10.83 11.75 -16.50
C ARG A 170 -11.84 12.88 -16.59
N ASP A 171 -13.13 12.57 -16.68
CA ASP A 171 -14.21 13.55 -16.61
C ASP A 171 -14.45 14.01 -15.16
N VAL A 172 -13.69 15.04 -14.77
CA VAL A 172 -13.78 15.70 -13.46
C VAL A 172 -15.06 16.51 -13.27
N ALA A 173 -15.72 16.93 -14.36
CA ALA A 173 -16.93 17.74 -14.29
C ALA A 173 -18.18 16.89 -14.04
N SER A 174 -18.16 15.65 -14.52
CA SER A 174 -19.27 14.71 -14.34
C SER A 174 -19.34 14.16 -12.92
N THR A 175 -20.54 14.15 -12.34
CA THR A 175 -20.84 13.42 -11.10
C THR A 175 -21.45 12.04 -11.36
N ALA A 176 -21.53 11.62 -12.63
CA ALA A 176 -22.13 10.34 -12.99
C ALA A 176 -21.30 9.17 -12.46
N ALA A 177 -21.99 8.10 -12.06
CA ALA A 177 -21.35 6.84 -11.72
C ALA A 177 -20.52 6.33 -12.89
N HIS A 178 -19.32 5.79 -12.60
CA HIS A 178 -18.53 5.12 -13.62
C HIS A 178 -19.35 3.95 -14.20
N PRO A 179 -19.34 3.69 -15.53
CA PRO A 179 -20.09 2.58 -16.12
C PRO A 179 -19.49 1.20 -15.82
N PHE A 180 -18.20 1.14 -15.51
CA PHE A 180 -17.44 -0.10 -15.24
C PHE A 180 -16.77 -0.13 -13.85
N PRO A 181 -17.50 0.13 -12.75
CA PRO A 181 -16.88 0.32 -11.44
C PRO A 181 -16.18 -0.95 -10.92
N VAL A 182 -16.70 -2.13 -11.22
CA VAL A 182 -16.14 -3.43 -10.80
C VAL A 182 -14.94 -3.79 -11.67
N THR A 183 -15.01 -3.61 -12.98
CA THR A 183 -13.87 -3.85 -13.89
C THR A 183 -12.67 -2.98 -13.52
N VAL A 184 -12.87 -1.68 -13.30
CA VAL A 184 -11.78 -0.77 -12.88
C VAL A 184 -11.23 -1.16 -11.49
N ALA A 185 -12.08 -1.67 -10.60
CA ALA A 185 -11.64 -2.15 -9.29
C ALA A 185 -10.77 -3.41 -9.41
N PHE A 186 -11.16 -4.39 -10.24
CA PHE A 186 -10.34 -5.56 -10.55
C PHE A 186 -9.02 -5.16 -11.19
N LEU A 187 -9.04 -4.18 -12.11
CA LEU A 187 -7.83 -3.66 -12.75
C LEU A 187 -6.86 -3.07 -11.71
N ARG A 188 -7.35 -2.20 -10.82
CA ARG A 188 -6.56 -1.62 -9.72
C ARG A 188 -5.98 -2.70 -8.81
N ASP A 189 -6.80 -3.66 -8.38
CA ASP A 189 -6.36 -4.73 -7.49
C ASP A 189 -5.30 -5.63 -8.15
N ALA A 190 -5.49 -5.95 -9.43
CA ALA A 190 -4.55 -6.77 -10.20
C ALA A 190 -3.19 -6.08 -10.38
N ILE A 191 -3.16 -4.78 -10.69
CA ILE A 191 -1.92 -4.00 -10.78
C ILE A 191 -1.19 -4.02 -9.43
N GLY A 192 -1.91 -3.84 -8.32
CA GLY A 192 -1.33 -3.92 -6.97
C GLY A 192 -0.72 -5.28 -6.67
N LYS A 193 -1.43 -6.37 -7.01
CA LYS A 193 -0.97 -7.76 -6.83
C LYS A 193 0.27 -8.09 -7.67
N LEU A 194 0.32 -7.62 -8.93
CA LEU A 194 1.44 -7.86 -9.84
C LEU A 194 2.77 -7.26 -9.36
N ARG A 195 2.77 -6.37 -8.37
CA ARG A 195 4.00 -5.84 -7.76
C ARG A 195 4.89 -6.94 -7.17
N VAL A 196 4.34 -8.10 -6.78
CA VAL A 196 5.16 -9.23 -6.32
C VAL A 196 6.09 -9.76 -7.42
N VAL A 197 5.66 -9.67 -8.69
CA VAL A 197 6.48 -10.06 -9.85
C VAL A 197 7.65 -9.09 -10.00
N GLY A 198 7.36 -7.78 -9.90
CA GLY A 198 8.40 -6.75 -9.90
C GLY A 198 9.40 -6.91 -8.73
N ALA A 199 8.92 -7.28 -7.55
CA ALA A 199 9.77 -7.56 -6.39
C ALA A 199 10.70 -8.75 -6.62
N ASP A 200 10.18 -9.83 -7.20
CA ASP A 200 10.96 -11.01 -7.55
C ASP A 200 12.00 -10.70 -8.64
N GLU A 201 11.63 -9.92 -9.67
CA GLU A 201 12.57 -9.46 -10.70
C GLU A 201 13.67 -8.55 -10.14
N ASP A 202 13.31 -7.58 -9.30
CA ASP A 202 14.28 -6.69 -8.66
C ASP A 202 15.21 -7.46 -7.72
N SER A 203 14.72 -8.48 -7.01
CA SER A 203 15.55 -9.31 -6.12
C SER A 203 16.66 -10.08 -6.86
N ARG A 204 16.49 -10.27 -8.18
CA ARG A 204 17.44 -10.95 -9.07
C ARG A 204 18.41 -9.99 -9.75
N LYS A 205 18.21 -8.67 -9.65
CA LYS A 205 19.00 -7.64 -10.33
C LYS A 205 19.92 -6.90 -9.35
N VAL A 206 21.11 -6.50 -9.84
CA VAL A 206 22.04 -5.63 -9.10
C VAL A 206 21.60 -4.17 -9.16
N VAL A 207 20.96 -3.76 -10.27
CA VAL A 207 20.42 -2.42 -10.49
C VAL A 207 18.91 -2.53 -10.73
N THR A 208 18.14 -1.83 -9.91
CA THR A 208 16.67 -1.80 -9.94
C THR A 208 16.11 -0.52 -10.55
N LYS A 209 16.97 0.38 -11.02
CA LYS A 209 16.53 1.60 -11.69
C LYS A 209 15.96 1.26 -13.07
N LEU A 210 14.81 1.87 -13.38
CA LEU A 210 14.17 1.74 -14.68
C LEU A 210 13.46 3.04 -15.05
N ASP A 211 13.73 3.54 -16.25
CA ASP A 211 13.00 4.65 -16.83
C ASP A 211 11.83 4.12 -17.67
N LEU A 212 10.66 4.70 -17.47
CA LEU A 212 9.45 4.41 -18.25
C LEU A 212 9.01 5.65 -19.00
N TRP A 213 8.35 5.45 -20.14
CA TRP A 213 7.98 6.51 -21.06
C TRP A 213 6.49 6.51 -21.33
N ARG A 214 5.92 7.70 -21.45
CA ARG A 214 4.53 7.91 -21.89
C ARG A 214 4.43 9.06 -22.86
N GLY A 215 3.89 8.79 -24.04
CA GLY A 215 3.66 9.79 -25.08
C GLY A 215 2.24 10.35 -25.04
N LEU A 216 2.11 11.67 -25.20
CA LEU A 216 0.83 12.37 -25.26
C LEU A 216 0.78 13.29 -26.49
N ARG A 217 -0.26 13.15 -27.31
CA ARG A 217 -0.49 13.95 -28.53
C ARG A 217 -1.15 15.28 -28.19
N ASP A 218 -0.78 16.33 -28.90
CA ASP A 218 -1.41 17.67 -28.84
C ASP A 218 -1.51 18.24 -27.41
N MET A 219 -0.49 17.94 -26.60
CA MET A 219 -0.45 18.24 -25.16
C MET A 219 0.81 19.02 -24.79
N GLN A 220 0.67 19.93 -23.83
CA GLN A 220 1.78 20.61 -23.15
C GLN A 220 1.59 20.52 -21.63
N PRO A 221 2.69 20.51 -20.85
CA PRO A 221 2.60 20.58 -19.40
C PRO A 221 2.15 21.99 -18.98
N SER A 222 1.23 22.08 -18.02
CA SER A 222 0.86 23.36 -17.43
C SER A 222 1.90 23.81 -16.41
N ASP A 223 2.02 25.12 -16.17
CA ASP A 223 2.90 25.66 -15.12
C ASP A 223 2.55 25.09 -13.74
N SER A 224 1.25 24.91 -13.47
CA SER A 224 0.76 24.29 -12.24
C SER A 224 1.30 22.86 -12.10
N PHE A 225 1.22 22.06 -13.17
CA PHE A 225 1.77 20.70 -13.17
C PHE A 225 3.28 20.72 -12.96
N LEU A 226 4.03 21.61 -13.61
CA LEU A 226 5.49 21.69 -13.45
C LEU A 226 5.93 22.11 -12.03
N GLN A 227 5.11 22.91 -11.34
CA GLN A 227 5.40 23.38 -9.97
C GLN A 227 4.94 22.41 -8.89
N HIS A 228 3.74 21.84 -9.03
CA HIS A 228 3.05 21.11 -7.96
C HIS A 228 2.81 19.63 -8.28
N GLY A 229 3.07 19.21 -9.51
CA GLY A 229 2.69 17.90 -10.01
C GLY A 229 1.20 17.77 -10.25
N GLY A 230 0.77 16.53 -10.48
CA GLY A 230 -0.61 16.24 -10.80
C GLY A 230 -0.95 14.75 -10.73
N THR A 231 -2.24 14.46 -10.65
CA THR A 231 -2.74 13.09 -10.51
C THR A 231 -3.39 12.65 -11.80
N GLU A 232 -2.93 11.53 -12.33
CA GLU A 232 -3.59 10.83 -13.44
C GLU A 232 -4.73 9.98 -12.85
N LEU A 233 -5.95 10.35 -13.22
CA LEU A 233 -7.18 9.83 -12.63
C LEU A 233 -7.53 8.43 -13.14
N ALA A 234 -7.08 8.10 -14.34
CA ALA A 234 -7.28 6.79 -14.96
C ALA A 234 -6.04 5.89 -14.76
N PRO A 235 -6.14 4.57 -15.01
CA PRO A 235 -4.95 3.76 -15.18
C PRO A 235 -4.05 4.36 -16.27
N MET A 236 -2.73 4.33 -16.04
CA MET A 236 -1.75 5.04 -16.85
C MET A 236 -0.76 4.06 -17.47
N SER A 237 -0.93 3.80 -18.75
CA SER A 237 0.00 3.01 -19.57
C SER A 237 1.32 3.75 -19.77
N THR A 238 2.41 3.05 -19.54
CA THR A 238 3.78 3.49 -19.84
C THR A 238 4.52 2.35 -20.52
N THR A 239 5.68 2.62 -21.11
CA THR A 239 6.49 1.61 -21.81
C THR A 239 7.97 1.78 -21.47
N THR A 240 8.71 0.68 -21.48
CA THR A 240 10.18 0.68 -21.44
C THR A 240 10.79 1.18 -22.74
N LYS A 241 10.05 1.16 -23.86
CA LYS A 241 10.52 1.54 -25.19
C LYS A 241 10.20 2.99 -25.51
N LEU A 242 11.23 3.83 -25.54
CA LEU A 242 11.09 5.23 -25.95
C LEU A 242 10.46 5.36 -27.34
N GLU A 243 10.80 4.48 -28.28
CA GLU A 243 10.21 4.47 -29.63
C GLU A 243 8.69 4.33 -29.63
N ALA A 244 8.16 3.43 -28.80
CA ALA A 244 6.72 3.21 -28.68
C ALA A 244 6.03 4.46 -28.12
N ALA A 245 6.59 5.10 -27.08
CA ALA A 245 6.07 6.35 -26.55
C ALA A 245 6.13 7.51 -27.57
N LEU A 246 7.19 7.58 -28.39
CA LEU A 246 7.31 8.58 -29.44
C LEU A 246 6.25 8.37 -30.54
N LEU A 247 6.01 7.12 -30.96
CA LEU A 247 4.96 6.78 -31.91
C LEU A 247 3.57 7.21 -31.40
N ASP A 248 3.29 6.96 -30.12
CA ASP A 248 2.04 7.35 -29.46
C ASP A 248 1.84 8.86 -29.38
N SER A 249 2.94 9.60 -29.21
CA SER A 249 2.95 11.07 -29.08
C SER A 249 2.95 11.81 -30.42
N ALA A 250 2.95 11.10 -31.55
CA ALA A 250 3.24 11.68 -32.85
C ALA A 250 2.19 12.70 -33.33
N ALA A 251 2.49 13.98 -33.06
CA ALA A 251 1.69 15.15 -33.41
C ALA A 251 2.61 16.36 -33.63
N PRO A 252 2.13 17.48 -34.21
CA PRO A 252 2.92 18.71 -34.34
C PRO A 252 3.43 19.24 -33.00
N THR A 253 2.65 19.05 -31.94
CA THR A 253 3.04 19.36 -30.56
C THR A 253 2.80 18.13 -29.70
N SER A 254 3.80 17.71 -28.93
CA SER A 254 3.69 16.54 -28.08
C SER A 254 4.39 16.68 -26.74
N LEU A 255 3.89 15.93 -25.77
CA LEU A 255 4.47 15.81 -24.43
C LEU A 255 4.94 14.37 -24.23
N LEU A 256 6.20 14.22 -23.85
CA LEU A 256 6.79 12.96 -23.44
C LEU A 256 7.06 13.03 -21.93
N VAL A 257 6.46 12.11 -21.17
CA VAL A 257 6.67 11.99 -19.73
C VAL A 257 7.66 10.87 -19.49
N LYS A 258 8.78 11.19 -18.83
CA LYS A 258 9.79 10.24 -18.37
C LYS A 258 9.55 9.96 -16.88
N LEU A 259 9.16 8.73 -16.55
CA LEU A 259 8.97 8.30 -15.18
C LEU A 259 10.23 7.59 -14.71
N ARG A 260 10.92 8.18 -13.72
CA ARG A 260 12.07 7.52 -13.09
C ARG A 260 11.58 6.64 -11.95
N THR A 261 12.00 5.37 -11.94
CA THR A 261 11.75 4.43 -10.83
C THR A 261 13.09 3.89 -10.33
N ASP A 262 13.25 3.83 -9.01
CA ASP A 262 14.44 3.29 -8.33
C ASP A 262 14.21 1.83 -7.86
N SER A 263 12.96 1.40 -7.68
CA SER A 263 12.57 0.05 -7.28
C SER A 263 11.15 -0.34 -7.73
N PHE A 264 10.78 -1.61 -7.53
CA PHE A 264 9.43 -2.14 -7.74
C PHE A 264 8.35 -1.48 -6.86
N VAL A 265 8.73 -0.70 -5.84
CA VAL A 265 7.77 -0.12 -4.90
C VAL A 265 6.93 0.97 -5.55
N GLU A 266 7.57 1.79 -6.38
CA GLU A 266 7.01 2.90 -7.12
C GLU A 266 6.79 2.57 -8.59
N ARG A 267 7.35 1.46 -9.10
CA ARG A 267 7.17 1.02 -10.48
C ARG A 267 5.80 0.39 -10.68
N GLY A 268 5.11 0.80 -11.75
CA GLY A 268 3.90 0.12 -12.23
C GLY A 268 4.12 -1.37 -12.53
N ALA A 269 3.04 -2.10 -12.76
CA ALA A 269 3.11 -3.52 -13.06
C ALA A 269 3.41 -3.75 -14.55
N SER A 270 4.42 -4.57 -14.86
CA SER A 270 4.56 -5.08 -16.22
C SER A 270 3.40 -6.00 -16.54
N ILE A 271 2.65 -5.66 -17.59
CA ILE A 271 1.48 -6.43 -18.05
C ILE A 271 1.70 -7.01 -19.45
N GLN A 272 2.94 -6.97 -19.95
CA GLN A 272 3.31 -7.48 -21.27
C GLN A 272 2.78 -8.90 -21.54
N PHE A 273 2.88 -9.80 -20.55
CA PHE A 273 2.43 -11.18 -20.70
C PHE A 273 0.90 -11.31 -20.84
N LEU A 274 0.15 -10.30 -20.38
CA LEU A 274 -1.30 -10.21 -20.49
C LEU A 274 -1.75 -9.32 -21.65
N SER A 275 -0.95 -8.36 -22.08
CA SER A 275 -1.38 -7.40 -23.09
C SER A 275 -1.77 -8.07 -24.41
N ALA A 276 -2.83 -7.54 -25.01
CA ALA A 276 -3.20 -7.81 -26.40
C ALA A 276 -2.16 -7.22 -27.39
N PHE A 277 -1.23 -6.37 -26.94
CA PHE A 277 -0.14 -5.81 -27.74
C PHE A 277 1.21 -6.03 -27.01
N PRO A 278 1.69 -7.28 -26.89
CA PRO A 278 2.86 -7.61 -26.08
C PRO A 278 4.17 -6.95 -26.55
N ALA A 279 4.24 -6.47 -27.79
CA ALA A 279 5.40 -5.75 -28.31
C ALA A 279 5.60 -4.36 -27.68
N GLU A 280 4.54 -3.77 -27.12
CA GLU A 280 4.54 -2.44 -26.52
C GLU A 280 5.23 -2.41 -25.14
N GLU A 281 5.50 -3.57 -24.54
CA GLU A 281 6.15 -3.68 -23.21
C GLU A 281 5.50 -2.78 -22.15
N GLU A 282 4.17 -2.86 -22.10
CA GLU A 282 3.38 -1.99 -21.24
C GLU A 282 3.64 -2.25 -19.75
N VAL A 283 3.97 -1.16 -19.05
CA VAL A 283 4.01 -1.06 -17.59
C VAL A 283 2.87 -0.15 -17.15
N LEU A 284 1.90 -0.73 -16.44
CA LEU A 284 0.65 -0.10 -16.10
C LEU A 284 0.63 0.38 -14.65
N TYR A 285 0.29 1.65 -14.46
CA TYR A 285 0.02 2.25 -13.16
C TYR A 285 -1.48 2.27 -12.86
N PRO A 286 -1.88 2.14 -11.57
CA PRO A 286 -3.28 2.19 -11.20
C PRO A 286 -3.87 3.61 -11.34
N PRO A 287 -5.21 3.74 -11.31
CA PRO A 287 -5.88 5.03 -11.16
C PRO A 287 -5.32 5.83 -9.99
N LEU A 288 -5.39 7.16 -10.09
CA LEU A 288 -4.98 8.10 -9.05
C LEU A 288 -3.47 8.06 -8.73
N THR A 289 -2.66 7.78 -9.74
CA THR A 289 -1.20 7.88 -9.63
C THR A 289 -0.77 9.34 -9.65
N PHE A 290 -0.09 9.78 -8.60
CA PHE A 290 0.51 11.11 -8.50
C PHE A 290 1.84 11.15 -9.23
N LEU A 291 2.05 12.18 -10.05
CA LEU A 291 3.26 12.44 -10.80
C LEU A 291 3.90 13.72 -10.27
N ARG A 292 5.07 13.58 -9.63
CA ARG A 292 5.83 14.72 -9.10
C ARG A 292 6.95 15.11 -10.07
N PRO A 293 6.95 16.31 -10.64
CA PRO A 293 8.06 16.81 -11.44
C PRO A 293 9.35 16.83 -10.64
N THR A 294 10.45 16.51 -11.31
CA THR A 294 11.80 16.60 -10.74
C THR A 294 12.44 17.97 -10.93
N GLY A 295 11.79 18.84 -11.71
CA GLY A 295 12.36 20.09 -12.22
C GLY A 295 13.19 19.92 -13.51
N LYS A 296 13.44 18.69 -13.97
CA LYS A 296 14.08 18.45 -15.27
C LYS A 296 13.03 18.42 -16.38
N SER A 297 13.11 19.40 -17.29
CA SER A 297 12.34 19.44 -18.53
C SER A 297 13.16 20.01 -19.68
N THR A 298 12.80 19.67 -20.90
CA THR A 298 13.38 20.26 -22.11
C THR A 298 12.35 20.27 -23.23
N THR A 299 12.43 21.25 -24.13
CA THR A 299 11.60 21.30 -25.34
C THR A 299 12.50 21.25 -26.56
N ILE A 300 12.21 20.30 -27.44
CA ILE A 300 12.98 20.03 -28.65
C ILE A 300 12.11 20.43 -29.84
N VAL A 301 12.61 21.34 -30.68
CA VAL A 301 11.91 21.82 -31.87
C VAL A 301 12.67 21.37 -33.11
N HIS A 302 12.00 20.67 -34.02
CA HIS A 302 12.59 20.20 -35.27
C HIS A 302 11.54 20.16 -36.38
N GLU A 303 11.85 20.75 -37.55
CA GLU A 303 10.98 20.76 -38.74
C GLU A 303 9.51 21.14 -38.45
N GLY A 304 9.29 22.17 -37.61
CA GLY A 304 7.95 22.63 -37.25
C GLY A 304 7.21 21.76 -36.24
N ARG A 305 7.85 20.72 -35.70
CA ARG A 305 7.33 19.92 -34.58
C ARG A 305 8.00 20.32 -33.27
N SER A 306 7.25 20.27 -32.18
CA SER A 306 7.77 20.48 -30.82
C SER A 306 7.46 19.28 -29.93
N ILE A 307 8.48 18.78 -29.24
CA ILE A 307 8.35 17.71 -28.24
C ILE A 307 8.87 18.26 -26.91
N THR A 308 7.99 18.38 -25.92
CA THR A 308 8.38 18.73 -24.56
C THR A 308 8.57 17.44 -23.76
N VAL A 309 9.74 17.27 -23.15
CA VAL A 309 10.04 16.13 -22.27
C VAL A 309 10.03 16.62 -20.83
N VAL A 310 9.29 15.92 -19.95
CA VAL A 310 9.23 16.22 -18.52
C VAL A 310 9.57 14.96 -17.72
N GLU A 311 10.52 15.07 -16.80
CA GLU A 311 10.86 13.97 -15.88
C GLU A 311 10.08 14.08 -14.58
N VAL A 312 9.44 12.98 -14.20
CA VAL A 312 8.58 12.86 -13.02
C VAL A 312 8.93 11.64 -12.17
N LEU A 313 8.54 11.69 -10.91
CA LEU A 313 8.58 10.58 -9.96
C LEU A 313 7.14 10.16 -9.65
N PRO A 314 6.76 8.90 -9.94
CA PRO A 314 5.42 8.39 -9.65
C PRO A 314 5.24 8.01 -8.18
N SER A 315 4.02 8.16 -7.67
CA SER A 315 3.60 7.68 -6.35
C SER A 315 2.13 7.27 -6.41
N TYR A 316 1.80 6.09 -5.88
CA TYR A 316 0.42 5.60 -5.81
C TYR A 316 0.22 4.69 -4.60
N GLU A 317 -1.01 4.67 -4.08
CA GLU A 317 -1.41 3.77 -3.01
C GLU A 317 -1.71 2.38 -3.58
N ALA A 318 -0.89 1.37 -3.26
CA ALA A 318 -1.23 -0.01 -3.60
C ALA A 318 -2.21 -0.54 -2.55
N GLY A 319 -3.38 -1.01 -2.99
CA GLY A 319 -4.49 -1.50 -2.14
C GLY A 319 -4.22 -2.69 -1.21
N SER A 320 -2.96 -3.02 -0.94
CA SER A 320 -2.52 -4.03 0.04
C SER A 320 -1.23 -3.61 0.78
N THR A 321 -0.85 -2.33 0.70
CA THR A 321 0.44 -1.87 1.21
C THR A 321 0.57 -1.88 2.72
N SER A 322 -0.49 -1.91 3.53
CA SER A 322 -0.28 -2.02 4.98
C SER A 322 0.43 -3.32 5.36
N GLN A 323 0.10 -4.45 4.72
CA GLN A 323 0.76 -5.73 4.99
C GLN A 323 2.12 -5.84 4.31
N ALA A 324 2.25 -5.37 3.07
CA ALA A 324 3.52 -5.44 2.34
C ALA A 324 4.57 -4.42 2.86
N LEU A 325 4.16 -3.21 3.27
CA LEU A 325 5.03 -2.28 4.00
C LEU A 325 5.39 -2.86 5.36
N THR A 326 4.43 -3.38 6.13
CA THR A 326 4.75 -3.96 7.44
C THR A 326 5.71 -5.14 7.30
N LEU A 327 5.48 -6.06 6.36
CA LEU A 327 6.40 -7.18 6.10
C LEU A 327 7.75 -6.72 5.53
N SER A 328 7.78 -5.71 4.65
CA SER A 328 9.02 -5.15 4.12
C SER A 328 9.82 -4.41 5.17
N GLN A 329 9.18 -3.62 6.04
CA GLN A 329 9.83 -2.93 7.15
C GLN A 329 10.30 -3.94 8.20
N ILE A 330 9.49 -4.95 8.56
CA ILE A 330 9.91 -6.04 9.45
C ILE A 330 11.08 -6.82 8.84
N TRP A 331 11.06 -7.10 7.53
CA TRP A 331 12.15 -7.80 6.86
C TRP A 331 13.43 -6.97 6.76
N LYS A 332 13.31 -5.66 6.53
CA LYS A 332 14.44 -4.71 6.57
C LYS A 332 15.03 -4.63 7.98
N VAL A 333 14.20 -4.46 9.00
CA VAL A 333 14.62 -4.47 10.41
C VAL A 333 15.27 -5.81 10.77
N TYR A 334 14.68 -6.94 10.37
CA TYR A 334 15.24 -8.27 10.57
C TYR A 334 16.64 -8.41 9.93
N ARG A 335 16.82 -7.96 8.67
CA ARG A 335 18.12 -8.02 7.99
C ARG A 335 19.16 -7.09 8.62
N ILE A 336 18.75 -5.88 8.97
CA ILE A 336 19.62 -4.88 9.63
C ILE A 336 20.06 -5.42 10.98
N MET A 337 19.14 -5.90 11.81
CA MET A 337 19.46 -6.39 13.15
C MET A 337 20.27 -7.68 13.09
N LYS A 338 19.97 -8.62 12.17
CA LYS A 338 20.77 -9.84 11.98
C LYS A 338 22.22 -9.55 11.52
N ALA A 339 22.47 -8.41 10.90
CA ALA A 339 23.80 -8.00 10.44
C ALA A 339 24.67 -7.38 11.55
N VAL A 340 24.10 -7.04 12.71
CA VAL A 340 24.84 -6.55 13.89
C VAL A 340 25.38 -7.74 14.70
N GLU A 341 26.58 -7.63 15.26
CA GLU A 341 27.23 -8.71 16.05
C GLU A 341 26.39 -9.23 17.25
N SER A 342 25.44 -8.43 17.75
CA SER A 342 24.49 -8.75 18.84
C SER A 342 23.10 -9.21 18.35
N GLY A 343 22.93 -9.39 17.03
CA GLY A 343 21.70 -9.15 16.28
C GLY A 343 20.39 -9.86 16.68
N LEU A 344 20.45 -11.10 17.16
CA LEU A 344 19.22 -11.84 17.51
C LEU A 344 18.66 -11.41 18.88
N ALA A 345 19.54 -11.15 19.84
CA ALA A 345 19.13 -10.76 21.20
C ALA A 345 18.48 -9.37 21.20
N GLU A 346 19.07 -8.40 20.49
CA GLU A 346 18.50 -7.05 20.37
C GLU A 346 17.18 -7.05 19.61
N LEU A 347 17.04 -7.88 18.57
CA LEU A 347 15.78 -8.03 17.84
C LEU A 347 14.68 -8.60 18.72
N THR A 348 14.98 -9.65 19.49
CA THR A 348 14.00 -10.24 20.40
C THR A 348 13.59 -9.27 21.51
N ALA A 349 14.53 -8.47 22.02
CA ALA A 349 14.22 -7.40 22.98
C ALA A 349 13.34 -6.33 22.34
N PHE A 350 13.68 -5.84 21.15
CA PHE A 350 12.88 -4.84 20.44
C PHE A 350 11.46 -5.32 20.15
N LEU A 351 11.32 -6.57 19.69
CA LEU A 351 10.01 -7.18 19.44
C LEU A 351 9.21 -7.33 20.74
N MET A 352 9.85 -7.77 21.83
CA MET A 352 9.20 -7.86 23.14
C MET A 352 8.61 -6.51 23.52
N GLU A 353 9.39 -5.42 23.50
CA GLU A 353 8.88 -4.08 23.86
C GLU A 353 7.78 -3.60 22.90
N THR A 354 7.90 -3.88 21.60
CA THR A 354 6.89 -3.54 20.60
C THR A 354 5.57 -4.21 20.89
N PHE A 355 5.58 -5.49 21.27
CA PHE A 355 4.37 -6.22 21.57
C PHE A 355 3.73 -5.77 22.90
N PHE A 356 4.51 -5.44 23.93
CA PHE A 356 3.96 -4.80 25.13
C PHE A 356 3.35 -3.43 24.83
N PHE A 357 3.97 -2.62 23.97
CA PHE A 357 3.39 -1.36 23.50
C PHE A 357 2.04 -1.57 22.81
N LEU A 358 1.96 -2.50 21.86
CA LEU A 358 0.72 -2.78 21.12
C LEU A 358 -0.38 -3.34 22.04
N GLY A 359 -0.01 -4.22 22.97
CA GLY A 359 -0.91 -4.72 24.00
C GLY A 359 -1.54 -3.58 24.81
N ALA A 360 -0.70 -2.67 25.32
CA ALA A 360 -1.16 -1.52 26.10
C ALA A 360 -1.99 -0.53 25.29
N ALA A 361 -1.63 -0.28 24.02
CA ALA A 361 -2.41 0.59 23.14
C ALA A 361 -3.83 0.05 22.89
N LEU A 362 -3.96 -1.26 22.70
CA LEU A 362 -5.27 -1.90 22.52
C LEU A 362 -6.08 -1.91 23.81
N PHE A 363 -5.45 -2.13 24.97
CA PHE A 363 -6.11 -1.99 26.27
C PHE A 363 -6.63 -0.57 26.49
N LEU A 364 -5.79 0.44 26.26
CA LEU A 364 -6.18 1.85 26.33
C LEU A 364 -7.38 2.13 25.43
N PHE A 365 -7.31 1.70 24.15
CA PHE A 365 -8.39 1.92 23.20
C PHE A 365 -9.70 1.26 23.63
N GLY A 366 -9.64 0.00 24.08
CA GLY A 366 -10.82 -0.70 24.61
C GLY A 366 -11.41 -0.02 25.84
N CYS A 367 -10.59 0.44 26.79
CA CYS A 367 -11.05 1.16 27.98
C CYS A 367 -11.67 2.51 27.65
N LEU A 368 -11.11 3.25 26.67
CA LEU A 368 -11.69 4.51 26.20
C LEU A 368 -13.02 4.29 25.49
N LEU A 369 -13.15 3.23 24.69
CA LEU A 369 -14.42 2.85 24.08
C LEU A 369 -15.46 2.42 25.10
N TYR A 370 -15.03 1.73 26.16
CA TYR A 370 -15.89 1.34 27.26
C TYR A 370 -16.43 2.55 28.02
N ASP A 371 -15.55 3.49 28.44
CA ASP A 371 -15.93 4.73 29.13
C ASP A 371 -16.78 5.66 28.24
N ALA A 372 -16.47 5.76 26.94
CA ALA A 372 -17.25 6.55 25.99
C ALA A 372 -18.61 5.91 25.70
N GLY A 373 -18.69 4.59 25.61
CA GLY A 373 -19.92 3.84 25.38
C GLY A 373 -20.93 4.02 26.51
N ASP A 374 -20.46 4.02 27.76
CA ASP A 374 -21.30 4.25 28.94
C ASP A 374 -21.90 5.67 28.92
N ARG A 375 -21.07 6.69 28.65
CA ARG A 375 -21.52 8.09 28.55
C ARG A 375 -22.41 8.39 27.34
N GLN A 376 -22.19 7.71 26.20
CA GLN A 376 -23.00 7.89 24.99
C GLN A 376 -24.33 7.14 25.04
N ALA A 377 -24.38 5.97 25.70
CA ALA A 377 -25.63 5.26 25.96
C ALA A 377 -26.61 6.14 26.75
N GLU A 378 -26.11 6.92 27.71
CA GLU A 378 -26.91 7.88 28.49
C GLU A 378 -27.41 9.09 27.67
N MET A 379 -26.64 9.58 26.69
CA MET A 379 -26.96 10.81 25.96
C MET A 379 -27.71 10.63 24.63
N ILE A 380 -27.42 9.56 23.87
CA ILE A 380 -27.89 9.42 22.47
C ILE A 380 -28.38 8.02 22.11
N GLY A 381 -28.41 7.07 23.06
CA GLY A 381 -28.93 5.71 22.82
C GLY A 381 -28.08 4.85 21.87
N MET A 382 -26.82 5.22 21.62
CA MET A 382 -25.85 4.38 20.92
C MET A 382 -25.19 3.42 21.92
N VAL A 383 -25.43 2.12 21.78
CA VAL A 383 -24.82 1.08 22.62
C VAL A 383 -23.68 0.43 21.86
N VAL A 384 -22.45 0.61 22.33
CA VAL A 384 -21.29 -0.13 21.83
C VAL A 384 -21.42 -1.59 22.28
N ASN A 385 -21.34 -2.54 21.33
CA ASN A 385 -21.47 -3.96 21.66
C ASN A 385 -20.31 -4.39 22.60
N PRO A 386 -20.60 -4.90 23.81
CA PRO A 386 -19.58 -5.34 24.77
C PRO A 386 -18.62 -6.40 24.21
N ALA A 387 -19.10 -7.27 23.31
CA ALA A 387 -18.25 -8.25 22.65
C ALA A 387 -17.13 -7.56 21.85
N THR A 388 -17.41 -6.44 21.18
CA THR A 388 -16.39 -5.69 20.41
C THR A 388 -15.26 -5.20 21.30
N ILE A 389 -15.58 -4.70 22.50
CA ILE A 389 -14.58 -4.24 23.48
C ILE A 389 -13.73 -5.43 23.95
N ASN A 390 -14.36 -6.56 24.26
CA ASN A 390 -13.61 -7.75 24.69
C ASN A 390 -12.73 -8.33 23.57
N HIS A 391 -13.12 -8.24 22.28
CA HIS A 391 -12.23 -8.63 21.18
C HIS A 391 -10.95 -7.77 21.14
N ILE A 392 -11.09 -6.46 21.38
CA ILE A 392 -9.96 -5.52 21.40
C ILE A 392 -9.03 -5.86 22.56
N TRP A 393 -9.56 -6.08 23.77
CA TRP A 393 -8.78 -6.47 24.94
C TRP A 393 -8.12 -7.85 24.77
N LEU A 394 -8.82 -8.82 24.17
CA LEU A 394 -8.27 -10.14 23.92
C LEU A 394 -7.08 -10.08 22.96
N MET A 395 -7.19 -9.26 21.90
CA MET A 395 -6.09 -8.99 20.99
C MET A 395 -4.90 -8.33 21.72
N GLY A 396 -5.17 -7.40 22.65
CA GLY A 396 -4.14 -6.83 23.51
C GLY A 396 -3.42 -7.87 24.37
N CYS A 397 -4.16 -8.81 24.97
CA CYS A 397 -3.60 -9.90 25.76
C CYS A 397 -2.71 -10.85 24.95
N PHE A 398 -3.09 -11.14 23.71
CA PHE A 398 -2.23 -11.90 22.80
C PHE A 398 -0.89 -11.19 22.57
N PHE A 399 -0.88 -9.87 22.40
CA PHE A 399 0.36 -9.14 22.24
C PHE A 399 1.24 -9.15 23.49
N TYR A 400 0.67 -9.02 24.70
CA TYR A 400 1.43 -9.21 25.94
C TYR A 400 2.08 -10.61 26.06
N THR A 401 1.51 -11.61 25.37
CA THR A 401 1.99 -13.00 25.43
C THR A 401 3.01 -13.33 24.34
N ILE A 402 2.77 -12.88 23.10
CA ILE A 402 3.57 -13.24 21.92
C ILE A 402 5.01 -12.76 22.05
N GLY A 403 5.24 -11.53 22.55
CA GLY A 403 6.60 -10.98 22.68
C GLY A 403 7.50 -11.81 23.60
N PRO A 404 7.11 -12.03 24.87
CA PRO A 404 7.82 -12.92 25.78
C PRO A 404 7.97 -14.34 25.26
N ALA A 405 6.91 -14.91 24.65
CA ALA A 405 6.96 -16.28 24.12
C ALA A 405 8.00 -16.40 23.00
N TYR A 406 8.03 -15.41 22.11
CA TYR A 406 9.04 -15.32 21.06
C TYR A 406 10.44 -15.19 21.67
N SER A 407 10.63 -14.30 22.64
CA SER A 407 11.91 -14.13 23.35
C SER A 407 12.37 -15.42 24.05
N PHE A 408 11.45 -16.16 24.67
CA PHE A 408 11.72 -17.47 25.30
C PHE A 408 12.18 -18.53 24.30
N LEU A 409 11.52 -18.61 23.13
CA LEU A 409 11.82 -19.62 22.11
C LEU A 409 13.14 -19.35 21.37
N TYR A 410 13.53 -18.08 21.24
CA TYR A 410 14.64 -17.69 20.34
C TYR A 410 15.90 -17.18 21.05
N SER A 411 15.82 -16.67 22.29
CA SER A 411 16.98 -16.10 23.02
C SER A 411 17.54 -17.00 24.12
N GLY A 412 17.25 -18.31 24.03
CA GLY A 412 17.59 -19.29 25.07
C GLY A 412 16.55 -19.29 26.17
N HIS A 413 16.14 -20.48 26.59
CA HIS A 413 15.02 -20.76 27.51
C HIS A 413 15.18 -20.09 28.90
N SER A 414 15.02 -18.77 28.96
CA SER A 414 15.07 -17.97 30.18
C SER A 414 13.80 -18.20 30.98
N PHE A 415 13.98 -18.53 32.26
CA PHE A 415 12.85 -18.64 33.19
C PHE A 415 12.05 -17.34 33.29
N ASP A 416 12.72 -16.18 33.19
CA ASP A 416 12.05 -14.89 33.26
C ASP A 416 11.13 -14.68 32.05
N ASN A 417 11.58 -15.03 30.83
CA ASN A 417 10.74 -14.93 29.64
C ASN A 417 9.55 -15.90 29.69
N LEU A 418 9.75 -17.11 30.21
CA LEU A 418 8.67 -18.06 30.44
C LEU A 418 7.64 -17.51 31.45
N ALA A 419 8.12 -16.86 32.51
CA ALA A 419 7.26 -16.22 33.49
C ALA A 419 6.46 -15.06 32.90
N TYR A 420 7.08 -14.19 32.09
CA TYR A 420 6.38 -13.13 31.35
C TYR A 420 5.31 -13.74 30.41
N THR A 421 5.62 -14.82 29.70
CA THR A 421 4.64 -15.52 28.85
C THR A 421 3.47 -16.04 29.67
N PHE A 422 3.74 -16.64 30.83
CA PHE A 422 2.70 -17.15 31.72
C PHE A 422 1.78 -16.04 32.22
N CYS A 423 2.34 -14.88 32.62
CA CYS A 423 1.55 -13.71 32.99
C CYS A 423 0.62 -13.24 31.85
N GLY A 424 1.10 -13.23 30.61
CA GLY A 424 0.28 -12.93 29.43
C GLY A 424 -0.86 -13.94 29.21
N CYS A 425 -0.57 -15.24 29.40
CA CYS A 425 -1.60 -16.27 29.34
C CYS A 425 -2.70 -16.07 30.39
N LEU A 426 -2.35 -15.65 31.61
CA LEU A 426 -3.35 -15.32 32.63
C LEU A 426 -4.25 -14.17 32.20
N PHE A 427 -3.70 -13.14 31.56
CA PHE A 427 -4.50 -12.04 30.98
C PHE A 427 -5.47 -12.53 29.89
N ILE A 428 -5.05 -13.46 29.04
CA ILE A 428 -5.92 -14.10 28.05
C ILE A 428 -7.06 -14.85 28.76
N CYS A 429 -6.73 -15.67 29.77
CA CYS A 429 -7.74 -16.39 30.56
C CYS A 429 -8.72 -15.44 31.25
N GLY A 430 -8.21 -14.35 31.82
CA GLY A 430 -9.03 -13.31 32.46
C GLY A 430 -10.00 -12.66 31.48
N THR A 431 -9.51 -12.21 30.32
CA THR A 431 -10.35 -11.65 29.26
C THR A 431 -11.37 -12.65 28.76
N PHE A 432 -10.97 -13.91 28.58
CA PHE A 432 -11.84 -14.96 28.07
C PHE A 432 -12.97 -15.27 29.04
N ALA A 433 -12.72 -15.27 30.35
CA ALA A 433 -13.77 -15.41 31.37
C ALA A 433 -14.84 -14.32 31.20
N PHE A 434 -14.43 -13.05 31.11
CA PHE A 434 -15.36 -11.93 30.82
C PHE A 434 -16.02 -12.03 29.44
N TYR A 435 -15.33 -12.59 28.45
CA TYR A 435 -15.83 -12.79 27.10
C TYR A 435 -16.96 -13.82 27.06
N VAL A 436 -16.82 -14.93 27.79
CA VAL A 436 -17.87 -15.95 27.93
C VAL A 436 -19.09 -15.37 28.64
N THR A 437 -18.89 -14.66 29.75
CA THR A 437 -19.98 -13.97 30.47
C THR A 437 -20.76 -13.02 29.55
N ALA A 438 -20.07 -12.28 28.67
CA ALA A 438 -20.71 -11.36 27.74
C ALA A 438 -21.52 -12.06 26.63
N LEU A 439 -21.20 -13.31 26.29
CA LEU A 439 -21.90 -14.09 25.26
C LEU A 439 -23.08 -14.91 25.79
N THR A 440 -23.15 -15.14 27.09
CA THR A 440 -24.26 -15.85 27.75
C THR A 440 -24.86 -15.00 28.88
N PRO A 441 -25.59 -13.91 28.56
CA PRO A 441 -26.10 -12.97 29.56
C PRO A 441 -27.04 -13.58 30.59
N ASP A 442 -27.82 -14.60 30.20
CA ASP A 442 -28.76 -15.31 31.07
C ASP A 442 -28.05 -16.23 32.09
N ALA A 443 -26.74 -16.41 31.95
CA ALA A 443 -25.87 -17.20 32.82
C ALA A 443 -24.77 -16.31 33.42
N TYR A 444 -25.12 -15.07 33.84
CA TYR A 444 -24.24 -14.22 34.64
C TYR A 444 -24.05 -14.86 36.02
N ASP A 445 -23.20 -15.89 36.10
CA ASP A 445 -22.79 -16.49 37.35
C ASP A 445 -21.58 -15.69 37.87
N HIS A 446 -21.66 -15.24 39.13
CA HIS A 446 -20.62 -14.41 39.74
C HIS A 446 -19.22 -15.06 39.65
N VAL A 447 -19.18 -16.39 39.58
CA VAL A 447 -17.97 -17.22 39.49
C VAL A 447 -17.05 -16.81 38.33
N ASP A 448 -17.59 -16.47 37.15
CA ASP A 448 -16.77 -16.15 35.97
C ASP A 448 -16.13 -14.75 36.05
N ALA A 449 -16.82 -13.79 36.68
CA ALA A 449 -16.29 -12.45 36.93
C ALA A 449 -15.18 -12.47 37.99
N TYR A 450 -15.39 -13.21 39.07
CA TYR A 450 -14.37 -13.49 40.10
C TYR A 450 -13.13 -14.17 39.50
N ALA A 451 -13.34 -15.18 38.65
CA ALA A 451 -12.24 -15.85 37.95
C ALA A 451 -11.49 -14.88 37.02
N GLY A 452 -12.22 -14.08 36.25
CA GLY A 452 -11.67 -13.09 35.32
C GLY A 452 -10.75 -12.07 36.01
N ALA A 453 -11.26 -11.42 37.06
CA ALA A 453 -10.51 -10.44 37.85
C ALA A 453 -9.31 -11.09 38.55
N THR A 454 -9.48 -12.29 39.12
CA THR A 454 -8.38 -13.05 39.76
C THR A 454 -7.24 -13.34 38.78
N PHE A 455 -7.56 -13.77 37.56
CA PHE A 455 -6.52 -14.03 36.56
C PHE A 455 -5.71 -12.77 36.20
N TYR A 456 -6.37 -11.63 36.04
CA TYR A 456 -5.68 -10.36 35.82
C TYR A 456 -4.82 -9.95 37.02
N LEU A 457 -5.33 -10.09 38.25
CA LEU A 457 -4.60 -9.78 39.47
C LEU A 457 -3.30 -10.59 39.57
N VAL A 458 -3.38 -11.91 39.38
CA VAL A 458 -2.21 -12.79 39.44
C VAL A 458 -1.22 -12.48 38.31
N GLY A 459 -1.72 -12.21 37.10
CA GLY A 459 -0.89 -11.77 35.98
C GLY A 459 -0.14 -10.47 36.30
N CYS A 460 -0.83 -9.46 36.83
CA CYS A 460 -0.26 -8.16 37.20
C CYS A 460 0.82 -8.31 38.28
N VAL A 461 0.56 -9.09 39.33
CA VAL A 461 1.56 -9.36 40.39
C VAL A 461 2.82 -9.99 39.80
N GLY A 462 2.66 -10.91 38.84
CA GLY A 462 3.79 -11.50 38.13
C GLY A 462 4.59 -10.47 37.33
N TYR A 463 3.93 -9.60 36.55
CA TYR A 463 4.62 -8.52 35.82
C TYR A 463 5.35 -7.56 36.77
N ILE A 464 4.68 -7.08 37.83
CA ILE A 464 5.29 -6.23 38.85
C ILE A 464 6.55 -6.87 39.42
N TYR A 465 6.50 -8.17 39.75
CA TYR A 465 7.66 -8.89 40.27
C TYR A 465 8.82 -8.91 39.28
N LEU A 466 8.56 -9.27 38.01
CA LEU A 466 9.57 -9.39 36.97
C LEU A 466 10.20 -8.03 36.65
N ASP A 467 9.37 -7.00 36.47
CA ASP A 467 9.81 -5.64 36.19
C ASP A 467 10.56 -5.00 37.37
N SER A 468 10.14 -5.33 38.61
CA SER A 468 10.85 -4.90 39.82
C SER A 468 12.19 -5.63 39.98
N LYS A 469 12.25 -6.93 39.64
CA LYS A 469 13.48 -7.71 39.63
C LYS A 469 14.47 -7.10 38.62
N PHE A 470 14.01 -6.75 37.42
CA PHE A 470 14.84 -6.08 36.43
C PHE A 470 15.26 -4.68 36.89
N PHE A 471 14.36 -3.86 37.44
CA PHE A 471 14.72 -2.56 38.01
C PHE A 471 15.85 -2.65 39.05
N ARG A 472 15.80 -3.66 39.92
CA ARG A 472 16.81 -3.89 40.96
C ARG A 472 18.15 -4.39 40.42
N SER A 473 18.15 -5.07 39.27
CA SER A 473 19.39 -5.52 38.64
C SER A 473 20.16 -4.39 37.94
N LEU A 474 19.51 -3.24 37.72
CA LEU A 474 20.15 -2.09 37.07
C LEU A 474 21.17 -1.39 37.98
N PRO A 475 22.40 -1.14 37.51
CA PRO A 475 23.41 -0.38 38.24
C PRO A 475 22.91 1.01 38.69
N PRO A 476 23.38 1.57 39.83
CA PRO A 476 22.93 2.89 40.28
C PRO A 476 23.26 4.05 39.32
N ASN A 477 24.30 3.91 38.51
CA ASN A 477 24.81 4.95 37.60
C ASN A 477 24.06 5.05 36.27
N VAL A 478 23.12 4.15 35.96
CA VAL A 478 22.30 4.18 34.73
C VAL A 478 20.93 4.84 34.98
N THR A 479 20.96 6.09 35.43
CA THR A 479 19.79 6.86 35.92
C THR A 479 18.60 6.82 34.95
N TRP A 480 18.82 7.08 33.67
CA TRP A 480 17.74 7.14 32.67
C TRP A 480 17.09 5.78 32.41
N MET A 481 17.86 4.69 32.45
CA MET A 481 17.31 3.35 32.29
C MET A 481 16.49 2.94 33.52
N ARG A 482 16.92 3.36 34.73
CA ARG A 482 16.16 3.15 35.96
C ARG A 482 14.84 3.93 35.95
N ILE A 483 14.84 5.18 35.51
CA ILE A 483 13.62 5.99 35.39
C ILE A 483 12.63 5.30 34.44
N ASN A 484 13.08 4.90 33.25
CA ASN A 484 12.24 4.19 32.30
C ASN A 484 11.69 2.89 32.90
N GLN A 485 12.54 2.05 33.51
CA GLN A 485 12.07 0.81 34.10
C GLN A 485 11.12 1.03 35.30
N ALA A 486 11.31 2.10 36.07
CA ALA A 486 10.37 2.47 37.13
C ALA A 486 8.98 2.85 36.56
N LEU A 487 8.92 3.44 35.35
CA LEU A 487 7.66 3.67 34.66
C LEU A 487 6.98 2.35 34.28
N SER A 488 7.71 1.33 33.83
CA SER A 488 7.12 0.02 33.57
C SER A 488 6.51 -0.59 34.84
N VAL A 489 7.25 -0.59 35.95
CA VAL A 489 6.73 -1.05 37.26
C VAL A 489 5.49 -0.25 37.69
N LEU A 490 5.51 1.08 37.53
CA LEU A 490 4.36 1.92 37.85
C LEU A 490 3.15 1.59 36.98
N GLY A 491 3.36 1.35 35.69
CA GLY A 491 2.31 0.91 34.77
C GLY A 491 1.66 -0.39 35.23
N ASP A 492 2.46 -1.39 35.62
CA ASP A 492 1.96 -2.67 36.10
C ASP A 492 1.20 -2.54 37.43
N VAL A 493 1.64 -1.65 38.34
CA VAL A 493 0.92 -1.33 39.58
C VAL A 493 -0.43 -0.67 39.30
N LEU A 494 -0.51 0.19 38.28
CA LEU A 494 -1.76 0.80 37.86
C LEU A 494 -2.69 -0.24 37.19
N PHE A 495 -2.15 -1.17 36.40
CA PHE A 495 -2.91 -2.33 35.89
C PHE A 495 -3.44 -3.22 37.02
N LEU A 496 -2.66 -3.44 38.08
CA LEU A 496 -3.11 -4.15 39.28
C LEU A 496 -4.28 -3.41 39.94
N SER A 497 -4.19 -2.08 40.07
CA SER A 497 -5.30 -1.28 40.60
C SER A 497 -6.56 -1.38 39.74
N GLY A 498 -6.39 -1.38 38.41
CA GLY A 498 -7.48 -1.63 37.47
C GLY A 498 -8.12 -3.00 37.68
N SER A 499 -7.30 -4.03 37.85
CA SER A 499 -7.76 -5.40 38.09
C SER A 499 -8.54 -5.52 39.40
N ILE A 500 -8.10 -4.85 40.48
CA ILE A 500 -8.83 -4.77 41.76
C ILE A 500 -10.19 -4.11 41.57
N GLY A 501 -10.25 -3.04 40.77
CA GLY A 501 -11.50 -2.33 40.52
C GLY A 501 -12.56 -3.18 39.80
N PHE A 502 -12.16 -4.23 39.07
CA PHE A 502 -13.05 -5.17 38.39
C PHE A 502 -13.42 -6.40 39.24
N GLU A 503 -12.94 -6.48 40.49
CA GLU A 503 -13.34 -7.51 41.42
C GLU A 503 -14.79 -7.26 41.90
N PRO A 504 -15.71 -8.24 41.80
CA PRO A 504 -17.10 -8.02 42.21
C PRO A 504 -17.24 -7.60 43.69
N ALA A 505 -16.36 -8.10 44.57
CA ALA A 505 -16.30 -7.69 45.97
C ALA A 505 -16.02 -6.18 46.17
N PHE A 506 -15.41 -5.50 45.20
CA PHE A 506 -15.13 -4.07 45.26
C PHE A 506 -16.41 -3.23 45.02
N GLU A 507 -17.28 -3.71 44.13
CA GLU A 507 -18.62 -3.15 43.92
C GLU A 507 -19.53 -3.40 45.13
N GLU A 508 -19.47 -4.59 45.74
CA GLU A 508 -20.22 -4.93 46.96
C GLU A 508 -19.88 -4.01 48.15
N LEU A 509 -18.66 -3.45 48.19
CA LEU A 509 -18.21 -2.48 49.19
C LEU A 509 -18.66 -1.04 48.89
N GLY A 510 -19.40 -0.81 47.81
CA GLY A 510 -19.94 0.49 47.41
C GLY A 510 -18.91 1.43 46.77
N TYR A 511 -17.76 0.91 46.34
CA TYR A 511 -16.78 1.71 45.60
C TYR A 511 -17.14 1.76 44.11
N PRO A 512 -16.93 2.92 43.46
CA PRO A 512 -17.18 3.07 42.03
C PRO A 512 -16.13 2.28 41.23
N TRP A 513 -16.48 1.08 40.78
CA TRP A 513 -15.61 0.19 40.00
C TRP A 513 -15.13 0.84 38.70
N ASN A 514 -15.93 1.71 38.08
CA ASN A 514 -15.52 2.50 36.91
C ASN A 514 -14.36 3.46 37.22
N LEU A 515 -14.29 3.98 38.44
CA LEU A 515 -13.29 4.97 38.84
C LEU A 515 -11.92 4.34 39.15
N VAL A 516 -11.91 3.12 39.72
CA VAL A 516 -10.67 2.40 40.06
C VAL A 516 -10.28 1.42 38.96
N GLY A 517 -11.25 0.71 38.39
CA GLY A 517 -11.05 -0.29 37.34
C GLY A 517 -10.61 0.33 36.02
N ILE A 518 -11.52 1.03 35.35
CA ILE A 518 -11.28 1.58 34.00
C ILE A 518 -10.15 2.61 34.02
N TYR A 519 -10.11 3.55 34.97
CA TYR A 519 -8.99 4.51 35.04
C TYR A 519 -7.67 3.87 35.43
N GLY A 520 -7.67 2.82 36.27
CA GLY A 520 -6.46 2.05 36.57
C GLY A 520 -5.85 1.47 35.29
N PHE A 521 -6.69 0.86 34.44
CA PHE A 521 -6.25 0.34 33.14
C PHE A 521 -5.85 1.44 32.14
N ILE A 522 -6.56 2.58 32.09
CA ILE A 522 -6.20 3.72 31.23
C ILE A 522 -4.83 4.29 31.63
N CYS A 523 -4.65 4.62 32.91
CA CYS A 523 -3.42 5.20 33.44
C CYS A 523 -2.25 4.21 33.32
N GLY A 524 -2.49 2.94 33.62
CA GLY A 524 -1.51 1.88 33.43
C GLY A 524 -1.07 1.77 31.97
N SER A 525 -2.03 1.73 31.04
CA SER A 525 -1.75 1.61 29.61
C SER A 525 -0.94 2.79 29.09
N LEU A 526 -1.30 4.02 29.45
CA LEU A 526 -0.53 5.22 29.08
C LEU A 526 0.90 5.16 29.59
N THR A 527 1.09 4.72 30.84
CA THR A 527 2.41 4.62 31.46
C THR A 527 3.28 3.56 30.76
N ILE A 528 2.72 2.38 30.47
CA ILE A 528 3.40 1.32 29.73
C ILE A 528 3.74 1.77 28.30
N ILE A 529 2.81 2.41 27.59
CA ILE A 529 3.03 2.96 26.24
C ILE A 529 4.25 3.88 26.21
N VAL A 530 4.34 4.81 27.17
CA VAL A 530 5.48 5.73 27.28
C VAL A 530 6.78 4.99 27.58
N ALA A 531 6.76 4.07 28.54
CA ALA A 531 7.94 3.29 28.91
C ALA A 531 8.47 2.45 27.73
N GLN A 532 7.60 1.69 27.06
CA GLN A 532 8.02 0.83 25.94
C GLN A 532 8.42 1.63 24.71
N SER A 533 7.76 2.74 24.40
CA SER A 533 8.19 3.65 23.32
C SER A 533 9.64 4.12 23.54
N TRP A 534 9.97 4.49 24.78
CA TRP A 534 11.33 4.90 25.12
C TRP A 534 12.32 3.72 25.01
N LYS A 535 11.98 2.52 25.47
CA LYS A 535 12.86 1.35 25.33
C LYS A 535 13.11 1.00 23.86
N MET A 536 12.07 1.03 23.02
CA MET A 536 12.16 0.82 21.58
C MET A 536 13.07 1.85 20.90
N LEU A 537 12.86 3.15 21.17
CA LEU A 537 13.71 4.22 20.61
C LEU A 537 15.18 4.06 21.03
N ARG A 538 15.41 3.67 22.29
CA ARG A 538 16.76 3.40 22.78
C ARG A 538 17.41 2.23 22.04
N LEU A 539 16.70 1.10 21.88
CA LEU A 539 17.21 -0.07 21.15
C LEU A 539 17.52 0.26 19.69
N LEU A 540 16.68 1.08 19.04
CA LEU A 540 16.96 1.58 17.69
C LEU A 540 18.18 2.50 17.66
N SER A 541 18.36 3.35 18.68
CA SER A 541 19.52 4.26 18.76
C SER A 541 20.84 3.54 19.09
N SER A 542 20.80 2.44 19.84
CA SER A 542 22.00 1.63 20.15
C SER A 542 22.44 0.77 18.98
N ALA A 543 21.50 0.39 18.10
CA ALA A 543 21.77 -0.36 16.88
C ALA A 543 22.38 0.51 15.76
N GLN A 544 23.13 1.58 16.08
CA GLN A 544 23.71 2.51 15.10
C GLN A 544 24.38 1.74 13.96
N ILE A 545 23.68 1.74 12.83
CA ILE A 545 24.17 1.36 11.52
C ILE A 545 25.37 2.27 11.28
N HIS A 546 26.57 1.70 11.24
CA HIS A 546 27.69 2.32 10.53
C HIS A 546 27.26 2.39 9.05
N GLU A 547 26.43 3.38 8.71
CA GLU A 547 26.44 3.91 7.36
C GLU A 547 27.85 4.46 7.22
N SER A 548 28.70 3.69 6.55
CA SER A 548 29.99 4.14 6.06
C SER A 548 29.70 5.30 5.11
N LEU A 549 29.59 6.49 5.69
CA LEU A 549 29.93 7.73 5.04
C LEU A 549 31.31 7.49 4.44
N GLY A 550 31.34 7.35 3.12
CA GLY A 550 32.55 7.49 2.33
C GLY A 550 33.07 8.92 2.48
N GLU A 551 33.68 9.21 3.61
CA GLU A 551 34.50 10.39 3.82
C GLU A 551 35.94 9.95 3.99
N ARG A 552 36.65 10.09 2.87
CA ARG A 552 38.05 10.51 2.74
C ARG A 552 38.78 10.67 4.07
N SER A 553 39.80 9.84 4.29
CA SER A 553 41.04 10.31 4.93
C SER A 553 42.24 9.52 4.41
N ALA A 554 43.24 10.29 3.97
CA ALA A 554 44.58 9.95 3.47
C ALA A 554 44.68 9.23 2.11
#